data_AF-A0A4Q6B1Z3-F1
#
_entry.id   AF-A0A4Q6B1Z3-F1
#
_cell.length_a   1.000
_cell.length_b   1.000
_cell.length_c   1.000
_cell.angle_alpha   90.00
_cell.angle_beta   90.00
_cell.angle_gamma   90.00
#
_symmetry.space_group_name_H-M   'P 1'
#
loop_
_entity.id
_entity.type
_entity.pdbx_description
1 polymer ?
#
loop_
_entity_poly.entity_id
_entity_poly.type
_entity_poly.pdbx_seq_one_letter_code
_entity_poly.pdbx_strand_id
1 'polypeptide(L)'
;MRLSRYIILTVLTSVLGSSCNTPPNMPNFGKKRSDNQKPQTEDPNDPSDPEAPVVDPAQQAAGVDKVFAEESAECDGKPASSGRKSLRLLTKAEYANTVRDILKLTRDPTGSLPAESPLNGFLNNVEINKVSADHYSGYMDIGIAIADETKSKLQTLVGCTEDAGESCANKVIDTLGTKLFRRPVAAAEKTLLIGTYKKGFAVSPREGMTLLIASLLTSPPFLYRSEIGDSAGKLDSYEIAAALSYFFWGTSPDDALAALAASGKLTTESVMAAEALRLWKDPRSRFVTDQFAHGWLENQSILSTSKDASLTATFTPDIQKAMLAEAEDTFDYLIKQADATFESLYSSDFTIGSPALAAYYGGQSMTEGTVNKIKFPGQSRKGLLTLGAIMASHARPDESHPIKRGDFLLQKMLCFVPPPTPKGLVVVVPPKDPSKTTRERFAAHSTSPACAGCHIKMDGIGFGVEDYDTLGRFRSMENGKMVDASGTMVDV
;
A
#
# COMPACT_ATOMS: atom_id res chain seq x y z
N MET A 1 19.97 2.74 7.11
CA MET A 1 19.34 3.12 5.84
C MET A 1 18.05 3.91 6.09
N ARG A 2 17.87 5.07 5.43
CA ARG A 2 16.70 5.98 5.58
C ARG A 2 15.52 5.48 4.75
N LEU A 3 14.29 5.56 5.27
CA LEU A 3 13.09 5.00 4.63
C LEU A 3 12.77 5.61 3.26
N SER A 4 12.78 6.95 3.16
CA SER A 4 12.50 7.66 1.91
C SER A 4 13.51 7.33 0.80
N ARG A 5 14.79 7.18 1.15
CA ARG A 5 15.83 6.73 0.22
C ARG A 5 15.59 5.30 -0.24
N TYR A 6 15.23 4.40 0.68
CA TYR A 6 14.96 2.99 0.35
C TYR A 6 13.76 2.83 -0.60
N ILE A 7 12.68 3.58 -0.39
CA ILE A 7 11.49 3.55 -1.27
C ILE A 7 11.87 3.98 -2.68
N ILE A 8 12.56 5.12 -2.82
CA ILE A 8 12.99 5.63 -4.13
C ILE A 8 13.96 4.65 -4.80
N LEU A 9 14.93 4.11 -4.06
CA LEU A 9 15.88 3.13 -4.57
C LEU A 9 15.20 1.82 -5.00
N THR A 10 14.19 1.36 -4.26
CA THR A 10 13.40 0.14 -4.59
C THR A 10 12.60 0.35 -5.87
N VAL A 11 12.05 1.55 -6.09
CA VAL A 11 11.35 1.89 -7.34
C VAL A 11 12.33 1.93 -8.51
N LEU A 12 13.46 2.61 -8.34
CA LEU A 12 14.46 2.71 -9.40
C LEU A 12 15.02 1.33 -9.75
N THR A 13 15.31 0.48 -8.76
CA THR A 13 15.78 -0.90 -8.99
C THR A 13 14.71 -1.79 -9.61
N SER A 14 13.44 -1.67 -9.21
CA SER A 14 12.35 -2.46 -9.81
C SER A 14 11.97 -2.00 -11.24
N VAL A 15 12.02 -0.69 -11.53
CA VAL A 15 11.68 -0.10 -12.84
C VAL A 15 12.86 -0.17 -13.83
N LEU A 16 14.11 0.02 -13.38
CA LEU A 16 15.33 -0.09 -14.20
C LEU A 16 15.84 -1.52 -14.35
N GLY A 17 15.14 -2.51 -13.79
CA GLY A 17 15.52 -3.92 -13.91
C GLY A 17 16.72 -4.34 -13.05
N SER A 18 17.13 -3.54 -12.07
CA SER A 18 18.18 -3.84 -11.08
C SER A 18 17.62 -4.46 -9.79
N SER A 19 16.60 -5.32 -9.89
CA SER A 19 16.14 -6.09 -8.73
C SER A 19 17.04 -7.32 -8.56
N CYS A 20 17.80 -7.41 -7.47
CA CYS A 20 18.47 -8.65 -7.11
C CYS A 20 17.38 -9.69 -6.79
N ASN A 21 17.27 -10.75 -7.59
CA ASN A 21 16.17 -11.71 -7.55
C ASN A 21 16.24 -12.70 -6.35
N THR A 22 17.17 -12.49 -5.43
CA THR A 22 17.24 -13.23 -4.17
C THR A 22 16.52 -12.44 -3.08
N PRO A 23 15.49 -13.00 -2.42
CA PRO A 23 15.02 -12.40 -1.18
C PRO A 23 16.22 -12.20 -0.24
N PRO A 24 16.27 -11.09 0.54
CA PRO A 24 17.32 -10.94 1.52
C PRO A 24 17.38 -12.19 2.38
N ASN A 25 18.59 -12.73 2.60
CA ASN A 25 18.79 -13.86 3.51
C ASN A 25 18.09 -13.53 4.84
N MET A 26 17.37 -14.51 5.42
CA MET A 26 16.79 -14.33 6.76
C MET A 26 17.87 -13.76 7.69
N PRO A 27 17.56 -12.71 8.49
CA PRO A 27 18.53 -12.12 9.38
C PRO A 27 19.08 -13.21 10.30
N ASN A 28 20.40 -13.46 10.24
CA ASN A 28 21.05 -14.35 11.18
C ASN A 28 21.26 -13.56 12.48
N PHE A 29 20.31 -13.67 13.40
CA PHE A 29 20.37 -13.03 14.73
C PHE A 29 21.47 -13.62 15.65
N GLY A 30 22.26 -14.59 15.17
CA GLY A 30 23.19 -15.40 15.96
C GLY A 30 24.62 -14.90 16.12
N LYS A 31 24.98 -13.64 15.77
CA LYS A 31 26.36 -13.14 16.00
C LYS A 31 26.40 -11.99 17.01
N LYS A 32 27.00 -12.26 18.17
CA LYS A 32 27.49 -11.24 19.12
C LYS A 32 28.35 -10.22 18.35
N ARG A 33 27.97 -8.94 18.40
CA ARG A 33 28.85 -7.84 17.96
C ARG A 33 30.17 -7.94 18.73
N SER A 34 31.28 -8.03 18.01
CA SER A 34 32.59 -7.79 18.60
C SER A 34 32.76 -6.28 18.74
N ASP A 35 33.00 -5.82 19.96
CA ASP A 35 33.45 -4.46 20.26
C ASP A 35 34.76 -4.18 19.52
N ASN A 36 34.73 -3.24 18.57
CA ASN A 36 35.79 -2.28 18.31
C ASN A 36 35.48 -1.41 17.09
N GLN A 37 34.94 -0.21 17.33
CA GLN A 37 35.22 0.94 16.47
C GLN A 37 35.01 2.25 17.26
N LYS A 38 36.09 3.03 17.37
CA LYS A 38 36.13 4.36 18.00
C LYS A 38 35.42 5.40 17.13
N PRO A 39 34.80 6.45 17.71
CA PRO A 39 34.17 7.52 16.94
C PRO A 39 35.19 8.56 16.45
N GLN A 40 35.01 9.04 15.21
CA GLN A 40 35.65 10.25 14.69
C GLN A 40 34.73 11.46 14.95
N THR A 41 35.34 12.60 15.28
CA THR A 41 34.70 13.88 15.62
C THR A 41 34.67 14.83 14.42
N GLU A 42 33.55 15.51 14.17
CA GLU A 42 33.42 16.60 13.19
C GLU A 42 33.47 17.98 13.88
N ASP A 43 34.05 18.97 13.17
CA ASP A 43 34.36 20.34 13.61
C ASP A 43 33.19 21.30 13.30
N PRO A 44 32.67 22.12 14.24
CA PRO A 44 31.37 22.78 14.11
C PRO A 44 31.38 24.28 13.75
N ASN A 45 32.35 24.82 12.98
CA ASN A 45 32.36 26.27 12.65
C ASN A 45 32.67 26.58 11.17
N ASP A 46 31.66 26.87 10.36
CA ASP A 46 31.80 27.73 9.16
C ASP A 46 30.50 28.50 8.85
N PRO A 47 30.46 29.85 8.98
CA PRO A 47 29.29 30.67 8.72
C PRO A 47 29.46 31.66 7.55
N SER A 48 28.59 31.60 6.54
CA SER A 48 28.27 32.77 5.68
C SER A 48 26.94 32.59 4.90
N ASP A 49 25.98 33.49 5.18
CA ASP A 49 24.68 33.78 4.51
C ASP A 49 24.92 34.84 3.36
N PRO A 50 23.98 35.33 2.49
CA PRO A 50 22.53 35.07 2.29
C PRO A 50 22.01 35.07 0.81
N GLU A 51 20.67 34.90 0.68
CA GLU A 51 19.73 35.21 -0.42
C GLU A 51 19.61 34.30 -1.67
N ALA A 52 18.35 33.98 -2.00
CA ALA A 52 17.92 33.01 -3.00
C ALA A 52 17.82 33.59 -4.42
N PRO A 53 18.18 32.80 -5.44
CA PRO A 53 17.52 32.89 -6.73
C PRO A 53 17.10 31.53 -7.33
N VAL A 54 15.94 31.56 -8.00
CA VAL A 54 15.43 30.73 -9.11
C VAL A 54 16.21 29.42 -9.40
N VAL A 55 15.56 28.28 -9.16
CA VAL A 55 16.16 26.93 -9.22
C VAL A 55 16.34 26.42 -10.66
N ASP A 56 17.59 26.09 -11.01
CA ASP A 56 18.03 25.43 -12.24
C ASP A 56 17.86 23.88 -12.14
N PRO A 57 17.24 23.20 -13.13
CA PRO A 57 17.13 21.74 -13.18
C PRO A 57 18.46 20.97 -13.03
N ALA A 58 19.59 21.56 -13.40
CA ALA A 58 20.91 20.94 -13.25
C ALA A 58 21.36 20.82 -11.78
N GLN A 59 20.88 21.69 -10.88
CA GLN A 59 21.21 21.64 -9.46
C GLN A 59 20.40 20.57 -8.70
N GLN A 60 19.25 20.14 -9.23
CA GLN A 60 18.54 18.95 -8.74
C GLN A 60 19.29 17.65 -9.04
N ALA A 61 20.01 17.57 -10.18
CA ALA A 61 20.80 16.40 -10.53
C ALA A 61 22.01 16.16 -9.59
N ALA A 62 22.66 17.23 -9.12
CA ALA A 62 23.81 17.11 -8.20
C ALA A 62 23.43 16.62 -6.78
N GLY A 63 22.20 16.91 -6.33
CA GLY A 63 21.66 16.38 -5.07
C GLY A 63 21.22 14.91 -5.17
N VAL A 64 20.89 14.45 -6.38
CA VAL A 64 20.54 13.07 -6.71
C VAL A 64 21.80 12.20 -6.62
N ASP A 65 22.95 12.62 -7.16
CA ASP A 65 24.20 11.85 -7.10
C ASP A 65 24.65 11.50 -5.66
N LYS A 66 24.49 12.41 -4.70
CA LYS A 66 24.77 12.13 -3.27
C LYS A 66 23.77 11.20 -2.58
N VAL A 67 22.55 11.04 -3.12
CA VAL A 67 21.54 10.13 -2.58
C VAL A 67 21.82 8.67 -3.00
N PHE A 68 22.49 8.47 -4.14
CA PHE A 68 22.77 7.15 -4.73
C PHE A 68 24.20 6.64 -4.48
N ALA A 69 25.14 7.47 -4.06
CA ALA A 69 26.55 7.10 -3.92
C ALA A 69 26.92 6.26 -2.68
N GLU A 70 26.05 6.13 -1.67
CA GLU A 70 26.46 5.55 -0.37
C GLU A 70 26.01 4.10 -0.10
N GLU A 71 25.09 3.51 -0.86
CA GLU A 71 24.69 2.11 -0.67
C GLU A 71 24.27 1.52 -2.03
N SER A 72 25.26 1.19 -2.88
CA SER A 72 25.00 0.26 -3.98
C SER A 72 24.72 -1.11 -3.36
N ALA A 73 23.48 -1.58 -3.46
CA ALA A 73 23.21 -3.00 -3.29
C ALA A 73 23.95 -3.74 -4.42
N GLU A 74 25.18 -4.19 -4.15
CA GLU A 74 25.94 -5.01 -5.10
C GLU A 74 25.14 -6.32 -5.29
N CYS A 75 24.55 -6.51 -6.47
CA CYS A 75 23.98 -7.80 -6.83
C CYS A 75 25.11 -8.79 -7.15
N ASP A 76 25.90 -9.25 -6.17
CA ASP A 76 26.88 -10.36 -6.20
C ASP A 76 27.33 -10.88 -7.60
N GLY A 77 27.79 -10.00 -8.49
CA GLY A 77 28.14 -10.34 -9.87
C GLY A 77 27.06 -11.02 -10.73
N LYS A 78 25.78 -11.02 -10.32
CA LYS A 78 24.66 -11.60 -11.09
C LYS A 78 24.01 -10.52 -11.94
N PRO A 79 23.64 -10.82 -13.21
CA PRO A 79 22.93 -9.86 -14.04
C PRO A 79 21.62 -9.49 -13.34
N ALA A 80 21.45 -8.19 -13.14
CA ALA A 80 20.19 -7.53 -12.85
C ALA A 80 19.08 -8.16 -13.72
N SER A 81 18.15 -8.89 -13.09
CA SER A 81 17.02 -9.46 -13.84
C SER A 81 15.95 -8.39 -13.97
N SER A 82 15.51 -8.12 -15.21
CA SER A 82 14.30 -7.33 -15.46
C SER A 82 13.20 -7.84 -14.53
N GLY A 83 12.53 -6.95 -13.79
CA GLY A 83 11.43 -7.32 -12.91
C GLY A 83 10.37 -8.17 -13.62
N ARG A 84 9.42 -8.74 -12.87
CA ARG A 84 8.42 -9.65 -13.44
C ARG A 84 7.62 -8.98 -14.57
N LYS A 85 7.91 -9.39 -15.81
CA LYS A 85 7.17 -8.98 -17.00
C LYS A 85 5.72 -9.38 -16.86
N SER A 86 4.80 -8.43 -16.84
CA SER A 86 3.39 -8.73 -16.60
C SER A 86 2.43 -7.72 -17.23
N LEU A 87 1.21 -8.20 -17.49
CA LEU A 87 0.04 -7.35 -17.67
C LEU A 87 -0.65 -7.26 -16.33
N ARG A 88 -0.67 -6.06 -15.73
CA ARG A 88 -1.31 -5.84 -14.44
C ARG A 88 -2.73 -5.36 -14.66
N LEU A 89 -3.71 -6.18 -14.31
CA LEU A 89 -5.10 -5.74 -14.24
C LEU A 89 -5.21 -4.63 -13.17
N LEU A 90 -5.85 -3.52 -13.52
CA LEU A 90 -6.15 -2.47 -12.55
C LEU A 90 -7.03 -3.05 -11.44
N THR A 91 -6.65 -2.77 -10.19
CA THR A 91 -7.57 -2.96 -9.06
C THR A 91 -8.80 -2.06 -9.21
N LYS A 92 -9.89 -2.37 -8.51
CA LYS A 92 -11.10 -1.54 -8.43
C LYS A 92 -10.75 -0.12 -8.02
N ALA A 93 -9.89 0.03 -7.01
CA ALA A 93 -9.48 1.34 -6.54
C ALA A 93 -8.67 2.12 -7.59
N GLU A 94 -7.73 1.47 -8.28
CA GLU A 94 -6.96 2.08 -9.38
C GLU A 94 -7.83 2.43 -10.60
N TYR A 95 -8.80 1.57 -10.94
CA TYR A 95 -9.80 1.85 -11.97
C TYR A 95 -10.59 3.11 -11.59
N ALA A 96 -11.14 3.14 -10.37
CA ALA A 96 -11.95 4.25 -9.86
C ALA A 96 -11.17 5.57 -9.86
N ASN A 97 -9.93 5.56 -9.36
CA ASN A 97 -9.06 6.73 -9.34
C ASN A 97 -8.74 7.22 -10.75
N THR A 98 -8.43 6.29 -11.67
CA THR A 98 -8.10 6.64 -13.06
C THR A 98 -9.26 7.32 -13.78
N VAL A 99 -10.47 6.77 -13.68
CA VAL A 99 -11.64 7.39 -14.33
C VAL A 99 -12.06 8.68 -13.65
N ARG A 100 -11.90 8.79 -12.32
CA ARG A 100 -12.14 10.03 -11.56
C ARG A 100 -11.21 11.14 -12.04
N ASP A 101 -9.93 10.86 -12.18
CA ASP A 101 -8.93 11.85 -12.56
C ASP A 101 -9.09 12.31 -14.02
N ILE A 102 -9.34 11.38 -14.93
CA ILE A 102 -9.44 11.66 -16.38
C ILE A 102 -10.80 12.25 -16.73
N LEU A 103 -11.90 11.69 -16.22
CA LEU A 103 -13.28 12.04 -16.61
C LEU A 103 -13.97 12.97 -15.60
N LYS A 104 -13.27 13.35 -14.53
CA LYS A 104 -13.77 14.25 -13.47
C LYS A 104 -15.07 13.74 -12.85
N LEU A 105 -15.14 12.43 -12.61
CA LEU A 105 -16.27 11.80 -11.91
C LEU A 105 -16.26 12.20 -10.43
N THR A 106 -17.42 12.25 -9.79
CA THR A 106 -17.53 12.58 -8.35
C THR A 106 -17.82 11.36 -7.49
N ARG A 107 -18.37 10.29 -8.08
CA ARG A 107 -18.73 9.04 -7.42
C ARG A 107 -17.72 7.93 -7.71
N ASP A 108 -17.67 6.93 -6.85
CA ASP A 108 -17.02 5.64 -7.15
C ASP A 108 -17.94 4.82 -8.08
N PRO A 109 -17.50 4.50 -9.31
CA PRO A 109 -18.31 3.74 -10.24
C PRO A 109 -18.20 2.22 -10.05
N THR A 110 -17.33 1.71 -9.17
CA THR A 110 -16.90 0.30 -9.19
C THR A 110 -17.80 -0.69 -8.42
N GLY A 111 -19.01 -0.26 -8.04
CA GLY A 111 -19.96 -1.08 -7.29
C GLY A 111 -20.33 -2.42 -7.96
N SER A 112 -20.33 -2.47 -9.29
CA SER A 112 -20.65 -3.69 -10.06
C SER A 112 -19.46 -4.63 -10.27
N LEU A 113 -18.23 -4.25 -9.89
CA LEU A 113 -17.07 -5.14 -10.02
C LEU A 113 -17.01 -6.14 -8.86
N PRO A 114 -16.74 -7.42 -9.13
CA PRO A 114 -16.41 -8.39 -8.09
C PRO A 114 -15.25 -7.89 -7.22
N ALA A 115 -15.30 -8.16 -5.91
CA ALA A 115 -14.19 -7.83 -5.02
C ALA A 115 -12.96 -8.68 -5.33
N GLU A 116 -11.76 -8.08 -5.27
CA GLU A 116 -10.51 -8.81 -5.42
C GLU A 116 -10.26 -9.74 -4.23
N SER A 117 -9.61 -10.87 -4.51
CA SER A 117 -9.14 -11.78 -3.47
C SER A 117 -7.73 -11.36 -3.04
N PRO A 118 -7.53 -10.89 -1.80
CA PRO A 118 -6.21 -10.49 -1.33
C PRO A 118 -5.28 -11.70 -1.29
N LEU A 119 -4.03 -11.52 -1.74
CA LEU A 119 -2.95 -12.46 -1.49
C LEU A 119 -1.93 -11.80 -0.57
N ASN A 120 -1.68 -12.41 0.59
CA ASN A 120 -0.83 -11.85 1.65
C ASN A 120 -1.25 -10.41 2.05
N GLY A 121 -2.54 -10.11 1.94
CA GLY A 121 -3.13 -8.79 2.21
C GLY A 121 -3.17 -7.83 1.01
N PHE A 122 -2.47 -8.13 -0.09
CA PHE A 122 -2.41 -7.23 -1.25
C PHE A 122 -3.44 -7.59 -2.31
N LEU A 123 -4.10 -6.57 -2.86
CA LEU A 123 -5.18 -6.71 -3.85
C LEU A 123 -4.70 -6.63 -5.31
N ASN A 124 -3.40 -6.46 -5.57
CA ASN A 124 -2.86 -6.20 -6.92
C ASN A 124 -2.07 -7.40 -7.50
N ASN A 125 -2.40 -8.63 -7.09
CA ASN A 125 -1.67 -9.81 -7.50
C ASN A 125 -2.03 -10.26 -8.94
N VAL A 126 -1.03 -10.29 -9.82
CA VAL A 126 -1.21 -10.59 -11.26
C VAL A 126 -1.60 -12.03 -11.59
N GLU A 127 -1.35 -12.99 -10.70
CA GLU A 127 -1.69 -14.41 -10.95
C GLU A 127 -3.14 -14.72 -10.61
N ILE A 128 -3.70 -13.97 -9.65
CA ILE A 128 -5.03 -14.18 -9.10
C ILE A 128 -6.03 -13.23 -9.76
N ASN A 129 -5.65 -11.97 -9.96
CA ASN A 129 -6.52 -10.97 -10.57
C ASN A 129 -6.64 -11.22 -12.08
N LYS A 130 -7.74 -11.87 -12.46
CA LYS A 130 -8.09 -12.18 -13.84
C LYS A 130 -9.51 -11.75 -14.13
N VAL A 131 -9.76 -11.33 -15.37
CA VAL A 131 -11.11 -10.99 -15.82
C VAL A 131 -11.93 -12.26 -15.98
N SER A 132 -12.92 -12.45 -15.12
CA SER A 132 -13.99 -13.45 -15.27
C SER A 132 -15.17 -12.91 -16.07
N ALA A 133 -16.17 -13.75 -16.34
CA ALA A 133 -17.43 -13.31 -16.95
C ALA A 133 -18.12 -12.20 -16.13
N ASP A 134 -18.14 -12.34 -14.81
CA ASP A 134 -18.74 -11.34 -13.90
C ASP A 134 -17.97 -10.02 -13.94
N HIS A 135 -16.63 -10.07 -14.01
CA HIS A 135 -15.82 -8.87 -14.21
C HIS A 135 -16.18 -8.18 -15.52
N TYR A 136 -16.27 -8.94 -16.61
CA TYR A 136 -16.60 -8.38 -17.92
C TYR A 136 -17.99 -7.72 -17.93
N SER A 137 -19.00 -8.37 -17.34
CA SER A 137 -20.34 -7.77 -17.17
C SER A 137 -20.27 -6.48 -16.36
N GLY A 138 -19.57 -6.51 -15.22
CA GLY A 138 -19.40 -5.34 -14.37
C GLY A 138 -18.68 -4.18 -15.08
N TYR A 139 -17.62 -4.46 -15.84
CA TYR A 139 -16.93 -3.43 -16.63
C TYR A 139 -17.82 -2.81 -17.70
N MET A 140 -18.70 -3.59 -18.33
CA MET A 140 -19.63 -3.08 -19.33
C MET A 140 -20.70 -2.19 -18.71
N ASP A 141 -21.31 -2.62 -17.60
CA ASP A 141 -22.30 -1.83 -16.86
C ASP A 141 -21.71 -0.49 -16.40
N ILE A 142 -20.47 -0.54 -15.90
CA ILE A 142 -19.72 0.63 -15.46
C ILE A 142 -19.38 1.52 -16.65
N GLY A 143 -18.90 0.96 -17.75
CA GLY A 143 -18.55 1.70 -18.96
C GLY A 143 -19.73 2.51 -19.50
N ILE A 144 -20.92 1.91 -19.55
CA ILE A 144 -22.16 2.57 -19.97
C ILE A 144 -22.55 3.66 -18.97
N ALA A 145 -22.54 3.36 -17.67
CA ALA A 145 -22.92 4.32 -16.63
C ALA A 145 -21.96 5.53 -16.56
N ILE A 146 -20.66 5.31 -16.77
CA ILE A 146 -19.66 6.38 -16.85
C ILE A 146 -19.85 7.19 -18.14
N ALA A 147 -20.16 6.55 -19.25
CA ALA A 147 -20.40 7.26 -20.50
C ALA A 147 -21.59 8.21 -20.41
N ASP A 148 -22.68 7.79 -19.75
CA ASP A 148 -23.82 8.66 -19.45
C ASP A 148 -23.42 9.92 -18.68
N GLU A 149 -22.60 9.79 -17.63
CA GLU A 149 -22.13 10.93 -16.85
C GLU A 149 -21.15 11.82 -17.63
N THR A 150 -20.27 11.20 -18.42
CA THR A 150 -19.20 11.88 -19.17
C THR A 150 -19.73 12.78 -20.28
N LYS A 151 -20.87 12.44 -20.90
CA LYS A 151 -21.46 13.21 -21.99
C LYS A 151 -21.66 14.69 -21.66
N SER A 152 -22.18 14.98 -20.47
CA SER A 152 -22.36 16.36 -19.99
C SER A 152 -21.06 17.15 -19.84
N LYS A 153 -19.92 16.45 -19.76
CA LYS A 153 -18.58 17.00 -19.53
C LYS A 153 -17.74 17.07 -20.80
N LEU A 154 -18.17 16.48 -21.92
CA LEU A 154 -17.38 16.41 -23.17
C LEU A 154 -16.92 17.77 -23.66
N GLN A 155 -17.76 18.80 -23.58
CA GLN A 155 -17.38 20.14 -23.98
C GLN A 155 -16.16 20.66 -23.19
N THR A 156 -16.09 20.35 -21.89
CA THR A 156 -14.98 20.77 -21.02
C THR A 156 -13.76 19.85 -21.18
N LEU A 157 -13.98 18.55 -21.33
CA LEU A 157 -12.92 17.55 -21.39
C LEU A 157 -12.19 17.51 -22.73
N VAL A 158 -12.91 17.70 -23.84
CA VAL A 158 -12.38 17.52 -25.21
C VAL A 158 -12.79 18.62 -26.20
N GLY A 159 -13.57 19.62 -25.78
CA GLY A 159 -13.92 20.76 -26.63
C GLY A 159 -14.90 20.44 -27.76
N CYS A 160 -15.79 19.47 -27.55
CA CYS A 160 -16.89 19.15 -28.47
C CYS A 160 -18.06 18.49 -27.74
N THR A 161 -19.21 18.40 -28.40
CA THR A 161 -20.37 17.61 -27.99
C THR A 161 -20.58 16.43 -28.93
N GLU A 162 -21.38 15.46 -28.49
CA GLU A 162 -21.72 14.27 -29.27
C GLU A 162 -22.38 14.57 -30.64
N ASP A 163 -23.06 15.72 -30.76
CA ASP A 163 -23.67 16.18 -32.00
C ASP A 163 -22.66 16.51 -33.11
N ALA A 164 -21.39 16.77 -32.77
CA ALA A 164 -20.34 17.01 -33.76
C ALA A 164 -19.89 15.71 -34.48
N GLY A 165 -20.53 14.57 -34.19
CA GLY A 165 -20.37 13.33 -34.92
C GLY A 165 -18.96 12.75 -34.80
N GLU A 166 -18.50 12.13 -35.89
CA GLU A 166 -17.19 11.45 -35.97
C GLU A 166 -16.01 12.39 -35.66
N SER A 167 -16.16 13.71 -35.89
CA SER A 167 -15.12 14.68 -35.51
C SER A 167 -14.90 14.74 -34.00
N CYS A 168 -15.98 14.68 -33.20
CA CYS A 168 -15.88 14.62 -31.74
C CYS A 168 -15.39 13.26 -31.27
N ALA A 169 -15.86 12.17 -31.90
CA ALA A 169 -15.37 10.82 -31.60
C ALA A 169 -13.85 10.72 -31.74
N ASN A 170 -13.27 11.30 -32.80
CA ASN A 170 -11.82 11.35 -32.98
C ASN A 170 -11.13 12.15 -31.86
N LYS A 171 -11.65 13.32 -31.48
CA LYS A 171 -11.10 14.10 -30.35
C LYS A 171 -11.15 13.33 -29.03
N VAL A 172 -12.24 12.61 -28.77
CA VAL A 172 -12.39 11.74 -27.59
C VAL A 172 -11.32 10.66 -27.58
N ILE A 173 -11.09 9.98 -28.71
CA ILE A 173 -10.04 8.94 -28.83
C ILE A 173 -8.65 9.57 -28.60
N ASP A 174 -8.35 10.67 -29.29
CA ASP A 174 -7.02 11.27 -29.27
C ASP A 174 -6.68 11.91 -27.91
N THR A 175 -7.69 12.37 -27.18
CA THR A 175 -7.52 13.02 -25.87
C THR A 175 -7.72 12.05 -24.71
N LEU A 176 -8.94 11.51 -24.57
CA LEU A 176 -9.27 10.63 -23.44
C LEU A 176 -8.69 9.24 -23.64
N GLY A 177 -8.72 8.71 -24.87
CA GLY A 177 -8.12 7.41 -25.18
C GLY A 177 -6.63 7.38 -24.88
N THR A 178 -5.88 8.43 -25.25
CA THR A 178 -4.44 8.53 -24.94
C THR A 178 -4.18 8.52 -23.43
N LYS A 179 -4.99 9.24 -22.63
CA LYS A 179 -4.88 9.26 -21.17
C LYS A 179 -5.27 7.91 -20.55
N LEU A 180 -6.36 7.30 -21.00
CA LEU A 180 -6.86 6.02 -20.51
C LEU A 180 -5.91 4.88 -20.87
N PHE A 181 -5.33 4.86 -22.07
CA PHE A 181 -4.41 3.82 -22.50
C PHE A 181 -2.96 4.11 -22.06
N ARG A 182 -2.71 5.32 -21.54
CA ARG A 182 -1.40 5.81 -21.04
C ARG A 182 -0.31 5.84 -22.11
N ARG A 183 -0.72 5.80 -23.37
CA ARG A 183 0.09 5.91 -24.58
C ARG A 183 -0.81 6.37 -25.74
N PRO A 184 -0.24 6.86 -26.86
CA PRO A 184 -1.02 7.11 -28.06
C PRO A 184 -1.86 5.89 -28.46
N VAL A 185 -3.11 6.14 -28.82
CA VAL A 185 -4.01 5.11 -29.34
C VAL A 185 -3.50 4.68 -30.72
N ALA A 186 -3.24 3.38 -30.90
CA ALA A 186 -2.70 2.87 -32.15
C ALA A 186 -3.74 3.00 -33.29
N ALA A 187 -3.28 3.12 -34.54
CA ALA A 187 -4.17 3.29 -35.69
C ALA A 187 -5.21 2.16 -35.84
N ALA A 188 -4.81 0.92 -35.55
CA ALA A 188 -5.72 -0.23 -35.55
C ALA A 188 -6.77 -0.11 -34.43
N GLU A 189 -6.37 0.30 -33.23
CA GLU A 189 -7.28 0.52 -32.10
C GLU A 189 -8.28 1.64 -32.40
N LYS A 190 -7.80 2.76 -32.96
CA LYS A 190 -8.64 3.88 -33.41
C LYS A 190 -9.65 3.43 -34.46
N THR A 191 -9.25 2.59 -35.41
CA THR A 191 -10.15 2.04 -36.43
C THR A 191 -11.27 1.20 -35.81
N LEU A 192 -10.95 0.35 -34.84
CA LEU A 192 -11.94 -0.46 -34.12
C LEU A 192 -12.90 0.41 -33.30
N LEU A 193 -12.37 1.39 -32.56
CA LEU A 193 -13.15 2.32 -31.74
C LEU A 193 -14.13 3.15 -32.59
N ILE A 194 -13.66 3.70 -33.73
CA ILE A 194 -14.53 4.42 -34.67
C ILE A 194 -15.56 3.48 -35.30
N GLY A 195 -15.20 2.23 -35.60
CA GLY A 195 -16.14 1.23 -36.07
C GLY A 195 -17.28 0.97 -35.08
N THR A 196 -16.96 0.85 -33.79
CA THR A 196 -17.97 0.70 -32.71
C THR A 196 -18.81 1.96 -32.54
N TYR A 197 -18.18 3.14 -32.55
CA TYR A 197 -18.88 4.43 -32.52
C TYR A 197 -19.93 4.53 -33.64
N LYS A 198 -19.56 4.20 -34.89
CA LYS A 198 -20.47 4.27 -36.05
C LYS A 198 -21.70 3.38 -35.90
N LYS A 199 -21.56 2.21 -35.30
CA LYS A 199 -22.70 1.30 -35.04
C LYS A 199 -23.70 1.92 -34.08
N GLY A 200 -23.24 2.54 -32.99
CA GLY A 200 -24.12 3.26 -32.06
C GLY A 200 -24.67 4.54 -32.67
N PHE A 201 -23.85 5.28 -33.43
CA PHE A 201 -24.24 6.53 -34.07
C PHE A 201 -25.40 6.35 -35.07
N ALA A 202 -25.48 5.19 -35.72
CA ALA A 202 -26.60 4.83 -36.59
C ALA A 202 -27.96 4.78 -35.85
N VAL A 203 -27.94 4.61 -34.52
CA VAL A 203 -29.14 4.72 -33.65
C VAL A 203 -29.32 6.17 -33.19
N SER A 204 -28.29 6.79 -32.61
CA SER A 204 -28.28 8.21 -32.24
C SER A 204 -26.87 8.71 -31.93
N PRO A 205 -26.60 10.03 -31.98
CA PRO A 205 -25.33 10.60 -31.51
C PRO A 205 -24.97 10.15 -30.08
N ARG A 206 -25.98 10.11 -29.21
CA ARG A 206 -25.88 9.63 -27.83
C ARG A 206 -25.38 8.21 -27.76
N GLU A 207 -25.98 7.29 -28.51
CA GLU A 207 -25.63 5.87 -28.48
C GLU A 207 -24.22 5.63 -29.04
N GLY A 208 -23.85 6.35 -30.11
CA GLY A 208 -22.49 6.29 -30.64
C GLY A 208 -21.45 6.67 -29.59
N MET A 209 -21.67 7.77 -28.87
CA MET A 209 -20.75 8.24 -27.84
C MET A 209 -20.74 7.32 -26.61
N THR A 210 -21.90 6.79 -26.21
CA THR A 210 -21.99 5.79 -25.13
C THR A 210 -21.10 4.58 -25.44
N LEU A 211 -21.26 3.98 -26.63
CA LEU A 211 -20.48 2.81 -27.02
C LEU A 211 -19.00 3.11 -27.17
N LEU A 212 -18.62 4.31 -27.64
CA LEU A 212 -17.22 4.70 -27.73
C LEU A 212 -16.54 4.77 -26.36
N ILE A 213 -17.15 5.48 -25.40
CA ILE A 213 -16.59 5.64 -24.05
C ILE A 213 -16.58 4.29 -23.32
N ALA A 214 -17.67 3.52 -23.39
CA ALA A 214 -17.72 2.17 -22.83
C ALA A 214 -16.64 1.25 -23.45
N SER A 215 -16.39 1.36 -24.76
CA SER A 215 -15.32 0.60 -25.42
C SER A 215 -13.95 0.99 -24.89
N LEU A 216 -13.66 2.28 -24.72
CA LEU A 216 -12.40 2.73 -24.11
C LEU A 216 -12.23 2.16 -22.69
N LEU A 217 -13.29 2.16 -21.90
CA LEU A 217 -13.29 1.73 -20.49
C LEU A 217 -13.34 0.22 -20.25
N THR A 218 -13.54 -0.56 -21.32
CA THR A 218 -13.54 -2.03 -21.27
C THR A 218 -12.41 -2.64 -22.11
N SER A 219 -11.63 -1.81 -22.82
CA SER A 219 -10.55 -2.26 -23.68
C SER A 219 -9.33 -2.74 -22.86
N PRO A 220 -8.63 -3.82 -23.30
CA PRO A 220 -7.44 -4.30 -22.60
C PRO A 220 -6.35 -3.26 -22.34
N PRO A 221 -6.02 -2.32 -23.26
CA PRO A 221 -5.05 -1.26 -22.99
C PRO A 221 -5.42 -0.32 -21.84
N PHE A 222 -6.72 -0.24 -21.47
CA PHE A 222 -7.16 0.50 -20.29
C PHE A 222 -7.23 -0.40 -19.05
N LEU A 223 -7.81 -1.60 -19.15
CA LEU A 223 -7.94 -2.51 -18.01
C LEU A 223 -6.59 -3.02 -17.50
N TYR A 224 -5.60 -3.16 -18.39
CA TYR A 224 -4.28 -3.67 -18.04
C TYR A 224 -3.22 -2.59 -18.22
N ARG A 225 -2.25 -2.57 -17.29
CA ARG A 225 -0.98 -1.86 -17.46
C ARG A 225 0.05 -2.83 -18.02
N SER A 226 0.69 -2.43 -19.12
CA SER A 226 1.83 -3.18 -19.65
C SER A 226 3.08 -2.82 -18.87
N GLU A 227 3.72 -3.86 -18.33
CA GLU A 227 5.08 -3.82 -17.80
C GLU A 227 5.82 -5.03 -18.40
N ILE A 228 5.70 -5.21 -19.72
CA ILE A 228 6.30 -6.35 -20.44
C ILE A 228 7.68 -5.95 -20.97
N GLY A 229 7.80 -4.73 -21.48
CA GLY A 229 8.98 -4.27 -22.17
C GLY A 229 9.18 -4.95 -23.53
N ASP A 230 10.35 -4.68 -24.12
CA ASP A 230 10.79 -5.34 -25.33
C ASP A 230 11.18 -6.83 -25.09
N SER A 231 11.77 -7.47 -26.10
CA SER A 231 12.26 -8.85 -25.99
C SER A 231 13.28 -9.03 -24.85
N ALA A 232 14.08 -8.00 -24.54
CA ALA A 232 15.01 -7.97 -23.42
C ALA A 232 14.32 -7.62 -22.09
N GLY A 233 13.08 -7.14 -22.11
CA GLY A 233 12.34 -6.72 -20.92
C GLY A 233 12.57 -5.28 -20.52
N LYS A 234 13.18 -4.49 -21.41
CA LYS A 234 13.36 -3.07 -21.19
C LYS A 234 12.02 -2.37 -21.43
N LEU A 235 11.51 -1.72 -20.39
CA LEU A 235 10.29 -0.93 -20.48
C LEU A 235 10.51 0.28 -21.39
N ASP A 236 9.51 0.62 -22.19
CA ASP A 236 9.51 1.88 -22.92
C ASP A 236 9.13 3.06 -22.00
N SER A 237 9.26 4.28 -22.53
CA SER A 237 9.01 5.52 -21.78
C SER A 237 7.54 5.65 -21.30
N TYR A 238 6.57 5.06 -22.00
CA TYR A 238 5.16 5.04 -21.60
C TYR A 238 4.89 3.99 -20.52
N GLU A 239 5.49 2.80 -20.64
CA GLU A 239 5.44 1.77 -19.60
C GLU A 239 6.08 2.28 -18.30
N ILE A 240 7.21 2.98 -18.38
CA ILE A 240 7.85 3.61 -17.21
C ILE A 240 6.94 4.67 -16.58
N ALA A 241 6.31 5.53 -17.38
CA ALA A 241 5.37 6.53 -16.88
C ALA A 241 4.20 5.89 -16.12
N ALA A 242 3.60 4.85 -16.70
CA ALA A 242 2.51 4.11 -16.08
C ALA A 242 2.98 3.38 -14.81
N ALA A 243 4.15 2.75 -14.83
CA ALA A 243 4.70 2.07 -13.65
C ALA A 243 4.90 3.07 -12.50
N LEU A 244 5.51 4.22 -12.76
CA LEU A 244 5.73 5.28 -11.77
C LEU A 244 4.40 5.85 -11.23
N SER A 245 3.47 6.22 -12.12
CA SER A 245 2.23 6.88 -11.70
C SER A 245 1.35 5.96 -10.86
N TYR A 246 1.29 4.67 -11.17
CA TYR A 246 0.51 3.73 -10.37
C TYR A 246 1.23 3.25 -9.13
N PHE A 247 2.56 3.17 -9.15
CA PHE A 247 3.35 2.88 -7.96
C PHE A 247 3.17 3.98 -6.90
N PHE A 248 3.17 5.24 -7.31
CA PHE A 248 3.07 6.35 -6.35
C PHE A 248 1.64 6.81 -6.12
N TRP A 249 0.78 6.90 -7.15
CA TRP A 249 -0.55 7.52 -7.03
C TRP A 249 -1.71 6.56 -7.27
N GLY A 250 -1.46 5.34 -7.76
CA GLY A 250 -2.54 4.40 -8.10
C GLY A 250 -3.51 4.92 -9.17
N THR A 251 -3.02 5.77 -10.08
CA THR A 251 -3.80 6.41 -11.15
C THR A 251 -2.89 6.71 -12.34
N SER A 252 -3.49 7.19 -13.44
CA SER A 252 -2.75 7.47 -14.68
C SER A 252 -1.74 8.63 -14.57
N PRO A 253 -0.71 8.67 -15.44
CA PRO A 253 0.27 9.74 -15.47
C PRO A 253 -0.39 11.12 -15.61
N ASP A 254 0.15 12.13 -14.92
CA ASP A 254 -0.22 13.52 -15.18
C ASP A 254 0.37 14.01 -16.50
N ASP A 255 -0.07 15.19 -16.96
CA ASP A 255 0.32 15.72 -18.27
C ASP A 255 1.85 15.93 -18.36
N ALA A 256 2.53 16.26 -17.25
CA ALA A 256 3.98 16.40 -17.19
C ALA A 256 4.69 15.05 -17.40
N LEU A 257 4.29 14.01 -16.67
CA LEU A 257 4.87 12.68 -16.81
C LEU A 257 4.55 12.07 -18.19
N ALA A 258 3.35 12.31 -18.72
CA ALA A 258 2.97 11.90 -20.07
C ALA A 258 3.79 12.60 -21.17
N ALA A 259 4.14 13.88 -21.00
CA ALA A 259 5.01 14.59 -21.94
C ALA A 259 6.45 14.05 -21.92
N LEU A 260 6.98 13.73 -20.73
CA LEU A 260 8.28 13.05 -20.60
C LEU A 260 8.25 11.67 -21.27
N ALA A 261 7.16 10.92 -21.09
CA ALA A 261 6.92 9.66 -21.76
C ALA A 261 6.99 9.82 -23.28
N ALA A 262 6.23 10.76 -23.83
CA ALA A 262 6.15 11.02 -25.27
C ALA A 262 7.49 11.46 -25.89
N SER A 263 8.33 12.15 -25.13
CA SER A 263 9.67 12.55 -25.58
C SER A 263 10.75 11.47 -25.42
N GLY A 264 10.42 10.30 -24.86
CA GLY A 264 11.36 9.20 -24.62
C GLY A 264 12.31 9.40 -23.43
N LYS A 265 12.19 10.54 -22.72
CA LYS A 265 13.14 10.96 -21.68
C LYS A 265 13.10 10.13 -20.41
N LEU A 266 12.01 9.40 -20.13
CA LEU A 266 11.90 8.57 -18.91
C LEU A 266 12.79 7.34 -18.93
N THR A 267 13.42 7.03 -20.07
CA THR A 267 14.49 6.02 -20.14
C THR A 267 15.82 6.51 -19.58
N THR A 268 15.93 7.81 -19.25
CA THR A 268 17.11 8.39 -18.59
C THR A 268 16.94 8.30 -17.08
N GLU A 269 17.89 7.64 -16.41
CA GLU A 269 17.85 7.36 -14.98
C GLU A 269 17.64 8.62 -14.11
N SER A 270 18.37 9.70 -14.38
CA SER A 270 18.25 10.95 -13.63
C SER A 270 16.87 11.60 -13.77
N VAL A 271 16.25 11.53 -14.95
CA VAL A 271 14.91 12.06 -15.20
C VAL A 271 13.87 11.23 -14.45
N MET A 272 13.99 9.92 -14.52
CA MET A 272 13.07 9.01 -13.84
C MET A 272 13.21 9.09 -12.31
N ALA A 273 14.42 9.27 -11.76
CA ALA A 273 14.65 9.53 -10.33
C ALA A 273 14.03 10.85 -9.87
N ALA A 274 14.18 11.92 -10.67
CA ALA A 274 13.55 13.20 -10.39
C ALA A 274 12.02 13.08 -10.36
N GLU A 275 11.42 12.37 -11.33
CA GLU A 275 9.99 12.13 -11.37
C GLU A 275 9.53 11.25 -10.19
N ALA A 276 10.23 10.16 -9.87
CA ALA A 276 9.90 9.34 -8.70
C ALA A 276 9.84 10.17 -7.40
N LEU A 277 10.81 11.07 -7.19
CA LEU A 277 10.81 11.98 -6.04
C LEU A 277 9.66 12.99 -6.10
N ARG A 278 9.32 13.52 -7.28
CA ARG A 278 8.18 14.43 -7.48
C ARG A 278 6.86 13.75 -7.12
N LEU A 279 6.64 12.53 -7.64
CA LEU A 279 5.43 11.76 -7.40
C LEU A 279 5.31 11.35 -5.92
N TRP A 280 6.40 10.97 -5.28
CA TRP A 280 6.45 10.66 -3.84
C TRP A 280 6.01 11.83 -2.95
N LYS A 281 6.48 13.04 -3.26
CA LYS A 281 6.18 14.27 -2.49
C LYS A 281 4.77 14.80 -2.70
N ASP A 282 4.08 14.36 -3.76
CA ASP A 282 2.72 14.79 -4.07
C ASP A 282 1.73 14.18 -3.06
N PRO A 283 0.73 14.94 -2.57
CA PRO A 283 -0.28 14.42 -1.64
C PRO A 283 -1.03 13.17 -2.12
N ARG A 284 -1.15 12.96 -3.45
CA ARG A 284 -1.74 11.74 -4.02
C ARG A 284 -1.00 10.46 -3.62
N SER A 285 0.27 10.56 -3.20
CA SER A 285 1.03 9.39 -2.75
C SER A 285 0.42 8.66 -1.56
N ARG A 286 -0.36 9.40 -0.75
CA ARG A 286 -1.05 8.87 0.42
C ARG A 286 -1.94 7.67 0.09
N PHE A 287 -2.59 7.68 -1.08
CA PHE A 287 -3.44 6.57 -1.49
C PHE A 287 -2.66 5.25 -1.52
N VAL A 288 -1.49 5.22 -2.16
CA VAL A 288 -0.72 3.96 -2.28
C VAL A 288 -0.07 3.56 -0.96
N THR A 289 0.38 4.54 -0.14
CA THR A 289 0.93 4.23 1.18
C THR A 289 -0.11 3.61 2.11
N ASP A 290 -1.36 4.08 2.04
CA ASP A 290 -2.47 3.49 2.78
C ASP A 290 -2.75 2.07 2.30
N GLN A 291 -2.89 1.85 0.99
CA GLN A 291 -3.09 0.52 0.42
C GLN A 291 -1.98 -0.47 0.81
N PHE A 292 -0.72 0.02 0.88
CA PHE A 292 0.39 -0.79 1.34
C PHE A 292 0.26 -1.14 2.83
N ALA A 293 -0.03 -0.16 3.69
CA ALA A 293 -0.26 -0.38 5.12
C ALA A 293 -1.43 -1.34 5.36
N HIS A 294 -2.49 -1.25 4.54
CA HIS A 294 -3.64 -2.16 4.59
C HIS A 294 -3.24 -3.60 4.34
N GLY A 295 -2.48 -3.87 3.28
CA GLY A 295 -2.06 -5.23 2.97
C GLY A 295 -1.00 -5.78 3.92
N TRP A 296 -0.06 -4.92 4.34
CA TRP A 296 1.00 -5.33 5.25
C TRP A 296 0.48 -5.58 6.67
N LEU A 297 -0.23 -4.61 7.26
CA LEU A 297 -0.66 -4.66 8.66
C LEU A 297 -2.06 -5.26 8.87
N GLU A 298 -2.79 -5.54 7.79
CA GLU A 298 -4.18 -6.02 7.83
C GLU A 298 -5.11 -5.13 8.65
N ASN A 299 -4.78 -3.84 8.75
CA ASN A 299 -5.43 -2.89 9.66
C ASN A 299 -6.90 -2.61 9.29
N GLN A 300 -7.31 -2.71 8.03
CA GLN A 300 -8.70 -2.48 7.58
C GLN A 300 -9.70 -3.45 8.22
N SER A 301 -9.25 -4.63 8.64
CA SER A 301 -10.09 -5.62 9.33
C SER A 301 -10.73 -5.07 10.62
N ILE A 302 -10.17 -3.99 11.18
CA ILE A 302 -10.73 -3.29 12.34
C ILE A 302 -12.16 -2.78 12.11
N LEU A 303 -12.48 -2.36 10.88
CA LEU A 303 -13.80 -1.80 10.54
C LEU A 303 -14.91 -2.84 10.55
N SER A 304 -14.56 -4.12 10.40
CA SER A 304 -15.48 -5.26 10.48
C SER A 304 -15.30 -6.08 11.76
N THR A 305 -14.46 -5.62 12.69
CA THR A 305 -14.17 -6.36 13.92
C THR A 305 -15.33 -6.23 14.90
N SER A 306 -15.98 -7.35 15.20
CA SER A 306 -17.05 -7.42 16.20
C SER A 306 -16.51 -7.82 17.58
N LYS A 307 -17.08 -7.21 18.62
CA LYS A 307 -16.80 -7.51 20.03
C LYS A 307 -18.08 -7.89 20.76
N ASP A 308 -17.94 -8.48 21.93
CA ASP A 308 -19.08 -8.79 22.80
C ASP A 308 -19.95 -7.55 23.03
N ALA A 309 -21.27 -7.76 23.12
CA ALA A 309 -22.24 -6.69 23.27
C ALA A 309 -21.99 -5.78 24.49
N SER A 310 -21.33 -6.30 25.53
CA SER A 310 -20.93 -5.53 26.72
C SER A 310 -19.79 -4.53 26.46
N LEU A 311 -19.02 -4.71 25.38
CA LEU A 311 -17.86 -3.89 25.04
C LEU A 311 -18.15 -2.84 23.95
N THR A 312 -19.22 -3.02 23.17
CA THR A 312 -19.56 -2.17 22.01
C THR A 312 -19.85 -0.71 22.37
N ALA A 313 -20.29 -0.44 23.61
CA ALA A 313 -20.46 0.93 24.10
C ALA A 313 -19.15 1.73 24.14
N THR A 314 -18.01 1.05 24.30
CA THR A 314 -16.67 1.67 24.32
C THR A 314 -15.90 1.43 23.02
N PHE A 315 -16.13 0.30 22.35
CA PHE A 315 -15.54 -0.04 21.07
C PHE A 315 -16.50 0.31 19.93
N THR A 316 -16.71 1.62 19.74
CA THR A 316 -17.67 2.16 18.77
C THR A 316 -17.10 2.13 17.35
N PRO A 317 -17.95 2.25 16.31
CA PRO A 317 -17.49 2.41 14.93
C PRO A 317 -16.54 3.62 14.74
N ASP A 318 -16.71 4.69 15.52
CA ASP A 318 -15.84 5.86 15.44
C ASP A 318 -14.45 5.58 16.04
N ILE A 319 -14.36 4.76 17.10
CA ILE A 319 -13.08 4.29 17.61
C ILE A 319 -12.40 3.37 16.58
N GLN A 320 -13.14 2.47 15.93
CA GLN A 320 -12.59 1.61 14.87
C GLN A 320 -12.03 2.43 13.70
N LYS A 321 -12.75 3.46 13.25
CA LYS A 321 -12.28 4.39 12.22
C LYS A 321 -11.04 5.16 12.68
N ALA A 322 -11.03 5.61 13.94
CA ALA A 322 -9.87 6.32 14.51
C ALA A 322 -8.63 5.40 14.61
N MET A 323 -8.80 4.11 14.91
CA MET A 323 -7.73 3.11 14.91
C MET A 323 -7.16 2.86 13.50
N LEU A 324 -8.04 2.80 12.48
CA LEU A 324 -7.58 2.69 11.10
C LEU A 324 -6.77 3.93 10.69
N ALA A 325 -7.32 5.12 10.96
CA ALA A 325 -6.64 6.39 10.69
C ALA A 325 -5.30 6.47 11.44
N GLU A 326 -5.22 6.00 12.68
CA GLU A 326 -3.95 5.93 13.43
C GLU A 326 -2.89 5.14 12.68
N ALA A 327 -3.25 3.97 12.16
CA ALA A 327 -2.31 3.12 11.43
C ALA A 327 -1.85 3.74 10.11
N GLU A 328 -2.79 4.33 9.36
CA GLU A 328 -2.51 5.02 8.10
C GLU A 328 -1.64 6.27 8.32
N ASP A 329 -2.04 7.14 9.25
CA ASP A 329 -1.34 8.39 9.55
C ASP A 329 0.05 8.14 10.16
N THR A 330 0.18 7.15 11.05
CA THR A 330 1.48 6.82 11.64
C THR A 330 2.43 6.25 10.59
N PHE A 331 1.96 5.35 9.73
CA PHE A 331 2.78 4.81 8.65
C PHE A 331 3.21 5.91 7.67
N ASP A 332 2.25 6.71 7.17
CA ASP A 332 2.51 7.81 6.23
C ASP A 332 3.47 8.85 6.82
N TYR A 333 3.28 9.21 8.09
CA TYR A 333 4.17 10.14 8.79
C TYR A 333 5.60 9.60 8.82
N LEU A 334 5.80 8.35 9.30
CA LEU A 334 7.12 7.78 9.51
C LEU A 334 7.90 7.62 8.19
N ILE A 335 7.27 7.12 7.14
CA ILE A 335 7.96 6.90 5.85
C ILE A 335 8.34 8.22 5.14
N LYS A 336 7.66 9.33 5.46
CA LYS A 336 7.94 10.65 4.91
C LYS A 336 8.99 11.44 5.70
N GLN A 337 9.36 11.02 6.91
CA GLN A 337 10.39 11.70 7.67
C GLN A 337 11.78 11.44 7.07
N ALA A 338 12.60 12.49 6.99
CA ALA A 338 13.94 12.41 6.40
C ALA A 338 14.95 11.64 7.28
N ASP A 339 14.69 11.58 8.58
CA ASP A 339 15.51 10.95 9.63
C ASP A 339 14.98 9.59 10.09
N ALA A 340 13.74 9.24 9.73
CA ALA A 340 13.18 7.94 10.09
C ALA A 340 13.92 6.77 9.40
N THR A 341 14.12 5.73 10.19
CA THR A 341 14.76 4.48 9.78
C THR A 341 13.73 3.36 9.76
N PHE A 342 14.11 2.20 9.22
CA PHE A 342 13.27 1.00 9.33
C PHE A 342 12.97 0.64 10.79
N GLU A 343 13.92 0.85 11.71
CA GLU A 343 13.73 0.63 13.15
C GLU A 343 12.65 1.55 13.73
N SER A 344 12.49 2.77 13.20
CA SER A 344 11.45 3.72 13.63
C SER A 344 10.04 3.14 13.44
N LEU A 345 9.82 2.27 12.45
CA LEU A 345 8.52 1.60 12.26
C LEU A 345 8.13 0.68 13.43
N TYR A 346 9.10 0.24 14.23
CA TYR A 346 8.88 -0.74 15.32
C TYR A 346 9.17 -0.18 16.71
N SER A 347 9.95 0.89 16.81
CA SER A 347 10.43 1.44 18.08
C SER A 347 9.83 2.78 18.47
N SER A 348 9.13 3.47 17.54
CA SER A 348 8.52 4.78 17.80
C SER A 348 7.64 4.73 19.04
N ASP A 349 7.84 5.65 19.97
CA ASP A 349 7.13 5.75 21.25
C ASP A 349 5.88 6.65 21.18
N PHE A 350 5.47 6.99 19.96
CA PHE A 350 4.28 7.74 19.64
C PHE A 350 3.54 7.12 18.46
N THR A 351 2.26 7.49 18.33
CA THR A 351 1.45 7.28 17.13
C THR A 351 0.88 8.61 16.67
N ILE A 352 0.39 8.70 15.44
CA ILE A 352 -0.38 9.85 14.96
C ILE A 352 -1.87 9.50 15.10
N GLY A 353 -2.66 10.34 15.77
CA GLY A 353 -4.06 10.01 15.99
C GLY A 353 -4.86 11.13 16.64
N SER A 354 -6.14 10.88 16.88
CA SER A 354 -7.06 11.89 17.44
C SER A 354 -6.97 11.99 18.98
N PRO A 355 -7.34 13.13 19.59
CA PRO A 355 -7.44 13.24 21.05
C PRO A 355 -8.43 12.24 21.68
N ALA A 356 -9.50 11.90 20.94
CA ALA A 356 -10.46 10.88 21.37
C ALA A 356 -9.79 9.49 21.47
N LEU A 357 -8.93 9.15 20.51
CA LEU A 357 -8.16 7.91 20.53
C LEU A 357 -7.10 7.92 21.64
N ALA A 358 -6.47 9.07 21.90
CA ALA A 358 -5.56 9.22 23.04
C ALA A 358 -6.27 8.94 24.37
N ALA A 359 -7.45 9.52 24.59
CA ALA A 359 -8.27 9.25 25.78
C ALA A 359 -8.67 7.78 25.87
N TYR A 360 -9.02 7.16 24.75
CA TYR A 360 -9.36 5.74 24.67
C TYR A 360 -8.22 4.82 25.14
N TYR A 361 -6.97 5.16 24.81
CA TYR A 361 -5.78 4.41 25.24
C TYR A 361 -5.23 4.82 26.61
N GLY A 362 -5.74 5.89 27.22
CA GLY A 362 -5.08 6.52 28.37
C GLY A 362 -3.71 7.11 28.00
N GLY A 363 -3.53 7.51 26.74
CA GLY A 363 -2.35 8.20 26.23
C GLY A 363 -2.45 9.72 26.36
N GLN A 364 -1.37 10.41 25.98
CA GLN A 364 -1.27 11.86 26.00
C GLN A 364 -1.23 12.41 24.59
N SER A 365 -2.21 13.24 24.24
CA SER A 365 -2.26 13.93 22.94
C SER A 365 -1.35 15.16 22.97
N MET A 366 -0.51 15.31 21.97
CA MET A 366 0.42 16.42 21.80
C MET A 366 0.38 16.90 20.34
N THR A 367 0.01 18.15 20.13
CA THR A 367 0.03 18.76 18.79
C THR A 367 1.42 19.33 18.49
N GLU A 368 2.04 18.85 17.42
CA GLU A 368 3.32 19.34 16.90
C GLU A 368 3.12 19.80 15.44
N GLY A 369 3.06 21.12 15.23
CA GLY A 369 2.71 21.69 13.92
C GLY A 369 1.29 21.29 13.50
N THR A 370 1.17 20.61 12.37
CA THR A 370 -0.11 20.10 11.83
C THR A 370 -0.42 18.67 12.24
N VAL A 371 0.44 18.04 13.03
CA VAL A 371 0.35 16.62 13.38
C VAL A 371 -0.02 16.48 14.86
N ASN A 372 -0.92 15.55 15.16
CA ASN A 372 -1.27 15.21 16.54
C ASN A 372 -0.65 13.86 16.93
N LYS A 373 0.38 13.91 17.77
CA LYS A 373 1.05 12.73 18.32
C LYS A 373 0.34 12.25 19.58
N ILE A 374 0.24 10.95 19.74
CA ILE A 374 -0.19 10.31 20.98
C ILE A 374 1.03 9.63 21.58
N LYS A 375 1.39 10.00 22.81
CA LYS A 375 2.43 9.32 23.59
C LYS A 375 1.82 8.44 24.66
N PHE A 376 2.57 7.41 25.08
CA PHE A 376 2.07 6.40 26.01
C PHE A 376 2.96 6.23 27.25
N PRO A 377 3.06 7.24 28.15
CA PRO A 377 3.86 7.13 29.36
C PRO A 377 3.44 5.94 30.23
N GLY A 378 4.40 5.11 30.62
CA GLY A 378 4.16 3.93 31.46
C GLY A 378 3.50 2.74 30.74
N GLN A 379 3.34 2.79 29.41
CA GLN A 379 2.88 1.67 28.59
C GLN A 379 4.02 1.14 27.71
N SER A 380 3.86 -0.10 27.24
CA SER A 380 4.79 -0.76 26.32
C SER A 380 4.54 -0.43 24.84
N ARG A 381 3.52 0.40 24.52
CA ARG A 381 3.10 0.69 23.15
C ARG A 381 4.21 1.36 22.35
N LYS A 382 4.66 0.65 21.32
CA LYS A 382 5.73 1.07 20.42
C LYS A 382 5.52 0.53 19.01
N GLY A 383 5.80 1.40 18.03
CA GLY A 383 5.79 1.06 16.62
C GLY A 383 4.43 0.59 16.08
N LEU A 384 4.44 0.22 14.80
CA LEU A 384 3.24 -0.11 14.04
C LEU A 384 2.59 -1.41 14.50
N LEU A 385 3.37 -2.38 14.98
CA LEU A 385 2.86 -3.71 15.33
C LEU A 385 2.01 -3.74 16.59
N THR A 386 2.06 -2.71 17.43
CA THR A 386 1.28 -2.63 18.67
C THR A 386 0.06 -1.71 18.55
N LEU A 387 -0.22 -1.16 17.36
CA LEU A 387 -1.36 -0.27 17.12
C LEU A 387 -2.69 -0.96 17.44
N GLY A 388 -3.69 -0.17 17.87
CA GLY A 388 -4.96 -0.76 18.30
C GLY A 388 -5.71 -1.49 17.19
N ALA A 389 -5.63 -1.00 15.94
CA ALA A 389 -6.22 -1.69 14.79
C ALA A 389 -5.71 -3.13 14.66
N ILE A 390 -4.42 -3.35 14.91
CA ILE A 390 -3.78 -4.67 14.80
C ILE A 390 -4.10 -5.52 16.04
N MET A 391 -3.91 -4.97 17.23
CA MET A 391 -4.12 -5.70 18.49
C MET A 391 -5.58 -6.14 18.67
N ALA A 392 -6.53 -5.31 18.25
CA ALA A 392 -7.96 -5.58 18.40
C ALA A 392 -8.51 -6.52 17.32
N SER A 393 -8.05 -6.41 16.06
CA SER A 393 -8.51 -7.29 14.98
C SER A 393 -7.97 -8.72 15.10
N HIS A 394 -6.79 -8.88 15.70
CA HIS A 394 -6.19 -10.18 15.99
C HIS A 394 -6.57 -10.74 17.37
N ALA A 395 -7.66 -10.27 17.97
CA ALA A 395 -8.22 -10.77 19.23
C ALA A 395 -9.57 -11.49 19.02
N ARG A 396 -10.10 -12.13 20.07
CA ARG A 396 -11.47 -12.67 20.07
C ARG A 396 -12.48 -11.55 20.36
N PRO A 397 -13.79 -11.77 20.23
CA PRO A 397 -14.80 -10.80 20.66
C PRO A 397 -14.69 -10.42 22.15
N ASP A 398 -14.12 -11.30 22.97
CA ASP A 398 -14.34 -11.37 24.41
C ASP A 398 -13.05 -11.58 25.24
N GLU A 399 -11.90 -11.80 24.59
CA GLU A 399 -10.58 -11.94 25.22
C GLU A 399 -9.44 -11.65 24.20
N SER A 400 -8.20 -11.43 24.68
CA SER A 400 -7.01 -11.37 23.82
C SER A 400 -6.77 -12.74 23.14
N HIS A 401 -5.92 -12.77 22.12
CA HIS A 401 -5.62 -14.02 21.41
C HIS A 401 -4.13 -14.10 21.07
N PRO A 402 -3.27 -14.57 21.99
CA PRO A 402 -1.82 -14.58 21.79
C PRO A 402 -1.43 -15.37 20.54
N ILE A 403 -2.12 -16.49 20.28
CA ILE A 403 -1.86 -17.32 19.10
C ILE A 403 -2.06 -16.54 17.79
N LYS A 404 -3.20 -15.86 17.60
CA LYS A 404 -3.47 -15.08 16.37
C LYS A 404 -2.53 -13.88 16.23
N ARG A 405 -2.20 -13.21 17.33
CA ARG A 405 -1.24 -12.10 17.33
C ARG A 405 0.16 -12.59 16.98
N GLY A 406 0.58 -13.73 17.54
CA GLY A 406 1.85 -14.37 17.21
C GLY A 406 1.93 -14.82 15.75
N ASP A 407 0.84 -15.39 15.22
CA ASP A 407 0.74 -15.81 13.82
C ASP A 407 0.94 -14.63 12.87
N PHE A 408 0.20 -13.54 13.13
CA PHE A 408 0.33 -12.28 12.39
C PHE A 408 1.78 -11.77 12.42
N LEU A 409 2.38 -11.71 13.62
CA LEU A 409 3.76 -11.23 13.77
C LEU A 409 4.76 -12.11 13.03
N LEU A 410 4.65 -13.45 13.12
CA LEU A 410 5.50 -14.39 12.38
C LEU A 410 5.40 -14.18 10.87
N GLN A 411 4.18 -14.09 10.35
CA GLN A 411 3.97 -13.97 8.91
C GLN A 411 4.45 -12.61 8.38
N LYS A 412 4.14 -11.52 9.08
CA LYS A 412 4.43 -10.16 8.61
C LYS A 412 5.85 -9.69 8.88
N MET A 413 6.54 -10.26 9.85
CA MET A 413 7.91 -9.88 10.21
C MET A 413 8.96 -10.89 9.79
N LEU A 414 8.64 -12.19 9.89
CA LEU A 414 9.61 -13.26 9.72
C LEU A 414 9.37 -14.08 8.45
N CYS A 415 8.38 -13.68 7.64
CA CYS A 415 7.96 -14.37 6.41
C CYS A 415 7.73 -15.87 6.61
N PHE A 416 7.34 -16.26 7.83
CA PHE A 416 7.13 -17.65 8.21
C PHE A 416 5.64 -17.93 8.25
N VAL A 417 5.19 -18.82 7.38
CA VAL A 417 3.81 -19.33 7.38
C VAL A 417 3.81 -20.65 8.16
N PRO A 418 3.12 -20.74 9.31
CA PRO A 418 3.00 -22.00 10.03
C PRO A 418 2.37 -23.09 9.14
N PRO A 419 2.76 -24.36 9.30
CA PRO A 419 2.15 -25.44 8.55
C PRO A 419 0.65 -25.54 8.86
N PRO A 420 -0.19 -25.96 7.90
CA PRO A 420 -1.61 -26.10 8.13
C PRO A 420 -1.88 -27.10 9.25
N THR A 421 -2.97 -26.90 9.99
CA THR A 421 -3.36 -27.83 11.05
C THR A 421 -3.59 -29.24 10.47
N PRO A 422 -3.09 -30.31 11.13
CA PRO A 422 -3.31 -31.68 10.68
C PRO A 422 -4.79 -31.99 10.49
N LYS A 423 -5.14 -32.71 9.41
CA LYS A 423 -6.52 -33.12 9.16
C LYS A 423 -7.04 -33.96 10.34
N GLY A 424 -8.21 -33.60 10.86
CA GLY A 424 -8.84 -34.29 11.99
C GLY A 424 -8.35 -33.85 13.38
N LEU A 425 -7.42 -32.89 13.47
CA LEU A 425 -7.05 -32.30 14.76
C LEU A 425 -8.23 -31.50 15.32
N VAL A 426 -8.69 -31.88 16.52
CA VAL A 426 -9.70 -31.13 17.26
C VAL A 426 -9.00 -30.02 18.04
N VAL A 427 -9.16 -28.77 17.59
CA VAL A 427 -8.63 -27.60 18.28
C VAL A 427 -9.55 -27.26 19.45
N VAL A 428 -9.11 -27.55 20.67
CA VAL A 428 -9.83 -27.17 21.89
C VAL A 428 -9.23 -25.88 22.43
N VAL A 429 -10.03 -24.81 22.40
CA VAL A 429 -9.65 -23.56 23.05
C VAL A 429 -9.72 -23.79 24.57
N PRO A 430 -8.67 -23.42 25.34
CA PRO A 430 -8.74 -23.50 26.79
C PRO A 430 -9.96 -22.73 27.30
N PRO A 431 -10.81 -23.33 28.15
CA PRO A 431 -12.00 -22.66 28.66
C PRO A 431 -11.62 -21.41 29.46
N LYS A 432 -12.55 -20.46 29.55
CA LYS A 432 -12.37 -19.27 30.39
C LYS A 432 -12.20 -19.64 31.85
N ASP A 433 -11.17 -19.08 32.47
CA ASP A 433 -10.85 -19.27 33.88
C ASP A 433 -10.57 -17.89 34.50
N PRO A 434 -11.46 -17.37 35.37
CA PRO A 434 -11.31 -16.05 35.98
C PRO A 434 -10.21 -16.01 37.04
N SER A 435 -9.54 -17.12 37.34
CA SER A 435 -8.37 -17.16 38.22
C SER A 435 -7.04 -17.10 37.46
N LYS A 436 -7.09 -17.05 36.12
CA LYS A 436 -5.91 -17.09 35.25
C LYS A 436 -5.93 -15.96 34.24
N THR A 437 -4.73 -15.51 33.86
CA THR A 437 -4.52 -14.69 32.67
C THR A 437 -4.70 -15.53 31.39
N THR A 438 -4.92 -14.86 30.27
CA THR A 438 -5.01 -15.48 28.95
C THR A 438 -3.70 -16.18 28.60
N ARG A 439 -2.54 -15.57 28.89
CA ARG A 439 -1.23 -16.25 28.79
C ARG A 439 -1.18 -17.56 29.57
N GLU A 440 -1.52 -17.54 30.87
CA GLU A 440 -1.49 -18.75 31.71
C GLU A 440 -2.38 -19.87 31.15
N ARG A 441 -3.54 -19.52 30.57
CA ARG A 441 -4.45 -20.48 29.94
C ARG A 441 -3.86 -21.06 28.64
N PHE A 442 -3.24 -20.23 27.82
CA PHE A 442 -2.76 -20.63 26.50
C PHE A 442 -1.35 -21.27 26.54
N ALA A 443 -0.58 -21.11 27.61
CA ALA A 443 0.76 -21.70 27.77
C ALA A 443 0.78 -23.24 27.61
N ALA A 444 -0.33 -23.92 27.89
CA ALA A 444 -0.44 -25.37 27.74
C ALA A 444 -0.26 -25.87 26.30
N HIS A 445 -0.53 -25.05 25.27
CA HIS A 445 -0.36 -25.44 23.86
C HIS A 445 1.10 -25.69 23.51
N SER A 446 1.99 -24.83 23.98
CA SER A 446 3.43 -24.92 23.73
C SER A 446 4.09 -26.12 24.42
N THR A 447 3.43 -26.74 25.41
CA THR A 447 3.96 -27.89 26.16
C THR A 447 3.31 -29.22 25.76
N SER A 448 2.20 -29.20 25.02
CA SER A 448 1.50 -30.42 24.57
C SER A 448 2.17 -31.00 23.34
N PRO A 449 2.53 -32.30 23.30
CA PRO A 449 3.15 -32.93 22.12
C PRO A 449 2.35 -32.76 20.82
N ALA A 450 1.03 -32.68 20.91
CA ALA A 450 0.15 -32.53 19.75
C ALA A 450 0.11 -31.09 19.17
N CYS A 451 0.47 -30.09 19.97
CA CYS A 451 0.32 -28.66 19.63
C CYS A 451 1.67 -27.95 19.49
N ALA A 452 2.69 -28.37 20.24
CA ALA A 452 4.00 -27.73 20.31
C ALA A 452 4.68 -27.61 18.93
N GLY A 453 4.43 -28.56 18.01
CA GLY A 453 5.01 -28.54 16.66
C GLY A 453 4.74 -27.26 15.87
N CYS A 454 3.58 -26.62 16.06
CA CYS A 454 3.26 -25.33 15.45
C CYS A 454 3.38 -24.16 16.44
N HIS A 455 2.98 -24.40 17.69
CA HIS A 455 2.83 -23.35 18.69
C HIS A 455 4.15 -22.83 19.28
N ILE A 456 5.21 -23.66 19.30
CA ILE A 456 6.50 -23.27 19.92
C ILE A 456 7.14 -22.03 19.28
N LYS A 457 6.85 -21.78 18.00
CA LYS A 457 7.37 -20.63 17.24
C LYS A 457 6.49 -19.38 17.38
N MET A 458 5.22 -19.55 17.74
CA MET A 458 4.18 -18.53 17.62
C MET A 458 3.72 -17.99 18.97
N ASP A 459 3.52 -18.88 19.94
CA ASP A 459 2.99 -18.53 21.25
C ASP A 459 3.91 -17.56 21.97
N GLY A 460 5.22 -17.80 21.95
CA GLY A 460 6.21 -16.93 22.58
C GLY A 460 6.17 -15.51 22.06
N ILE A 461 5.99 -15.34 20.75
CA ILE A 461 5.85 -14.02 20.11
C ILE A 461 4.53 -13.38 20.51
N GLY A 462 3.43 -14.14 20.46
CA GLY A 462 2.10 -13.70 20.85
C GLY A 462 1.98 -13.29 22.33
N PHE A 463 2.66 -14.01 23.22
CA PHE A 463 2.73 -13.68 24.64
C PHE A 463 3.47 -12.36 24.91
N GLY A 464 4.35 -11.95 23.98
CA GLY A 464 5.05 -10.66 24.02
C GLY A 464 4.13 -9.43 23.92
N VAL A 465 2.86 -9.63 23.58
CA VAL A 465 1.85 -8.56 23.40
C VAL A 465 0.56 -8.85 24.18
N GLU A 466 0.63 -9.62 25.27
CA GLU A 466 -0.54 -9.93 26.10
C GLU A 466 -0.93 -8.81 27.08
N ASP A 467 -0.08 -7.79 27.20
CA ASP A 467 -0.38 -6.50 27.83
C ASP A 467 -1.32 -5.62 26.99
N TYR A 468 -1.89 -6.13 25.90
CA TYR A 468 -3.02 -5.53 25.20
C TYR A 468 -4.30 -6.34 25.39
N ASP A 469 -5.39 -5.69 25.81
CA ASP A 469 -6.70 -6.30 25.94
C ASP A 469 -7.33 -6.62 24.57
N THR A 470 -8.52 -7.22 24.58
CA THR A 470 -9.25 -7.55 23.34
C THR A 470 -9.58 -6.33 22.48
N LEU A 471 -9.64 -5.13 23.08
CA LEU A 471 -9.94 -3.89 22.37
C LEU A 471 -8.66 -3.15 21.93
N GLY A 472 -7.49 -3.77 22.11
CA GLY A 472 -6.21 -3.19 21.75
C GLY A 472 -5.73 -2.10 22.70
N ARG A 473 -6.30 -1.98 23.91
CA ARG A 473 -5.83 -1.06 24.96
C ARG A 473 -4.78 -1.74 25.81
N PHE A 474 -3.85 -0.95 26.34
CA PHE A 474 -2.85 -1.47 27.27
C PHE A 474 -3.50 -1.90 28.60
N ARG A 475 -2.97 -2.97 29.21
CA ARG A 475 -3.34 -3.48 30.53
C ARG A 475 -2.10 -4.03 31.25
N SER A 476 -1.98 -3.71 32.54
CA SER A 476 -0.99 -4.33 33.43
C SER A 476 -1.58 -5.50 34.25
N MET A 477 -2.91 -5.57 34.32
CA MET A 477 -3.63 -6.57 35.10
C MET A 477 -4.71 -7.24 34.26
N GLU A 478 -4.90 -8.55 34.46
CA GLU A 478 -6.01 -9.33 33.91
C GLU A 478 -6.48 -10.28 35.00
N ASN A 479 -7.80 -10.35 35.25
CA ASN A 479 -8.38 -11.27 36.23
C ASN A 479 -7.72 -11.17 37.63
N GLY A 480 -7.36 -9.94 38.05
CA GLY A 480 -6.71 -9.68 39.34
C GLY A 480 -5.23 -10.09 39.44
N LYS A 481 -4.61 -10.52 38.32
CA LYS A 481 -3.20 -10.91 38.24
C LYS A 481 -2.41 -9.96 37.36
N MET A 482 -1.12 -9.79 37.66
CA MET A 482 -0.20 -9.08 36.77
C MET A 482 -0.06 -9.84 35.45
N VAL A 483 -0.12 -9.10 34.35
CA VAL A 483 0.13 -9.64 33.02
C VAL A 483 1.64 -9.78 32.83
N ASP A 484 2.08 -10.99 32.51
CA ASP A 484 3.42 -11.25 31.99
C ASP A 484 3.39 -11.12 30.47
N ALA A 485 3.99 -10.05 29.95
CA ALA A 485 4.12 -9.80 28.51
C ALA A 485 5.54 -10.10 27.99
N SER A 486 6.30 -10.98 28.67
CA SER A 486 7.61 -11.41 28.15
C SER A 486 7.43 -12.31 26.92
N GLY A 487 8.12 -12.02 25.82
CA GLY A 487 8.12 -12.87 24.63
C GLY A 487 9.36 -13.76 24.53
N THR A 488 9.26 -14.83 23.73
CA THR A 488 10.42 -15.59 23.27
C THR A 488 10.35 -15.77 21.75
N MET A 489 11.51 -15.71 21.10
CA MET A 489 11.68 -16.12 19.71
C MET A 489 12.56 -17.38 19.70
N VAL A 490 12.14 -18.38 18.95
CA VAL A 490 12.94 -19.58 18.69
C VAL A 490 13.45 -19.47 17.26
N ASP A 491 14.69 -19.86 16.99
CA ASP A 491 15.26 -19.82 15.64
C ASP A 491 14.33 -20.53 14.65
N VAL A 492 14.06 -19.85 13.53
CA VAL A 492 13.04 -20.22 12.55
C VAL A 492 13.59 -21.19 11.52
#